data_AF-A3QH04-F1
#
_entry.id   AF-A3QH04-F1
#
_cell.length_a   1.000
_cell.length_b   1.000
_cell.length_c   1.000
_cell.angle_alpha   90.00
_cell.angle_beta   90.00
_cell.angle_gamma   90.00
#
_symmetry.space_group_name_H-M   'P 1'
#
loop_
_entity.id
_entity.type
_entity.pdbx_description
1 polymer ?
#
loop_
_entity_poly.entity_id
_entity_poly.type
_entity_poly.pdbx_seq_one_letter_code
_entity_poly.pdbx_strand_id
1 'polypeptide(L)'
;MTTQFSVADIELSLSRYPANQVSNLQAWDAADEHLIKHLKEIEQKADNTAVINDSFGALCAALTAQAADWPIWVETDAKTSQLGTLQNFNANRLSDSNLTWLNSRELPPQGINLVLMKLPKNLNYFIHQLQRLSQSLAPNTPVYIGAKAKSINKALLETIAKHLGPASASLAWKKTRVITCIADGKPRALPSEVSWAVKEFNLSISNLSNVFAANKLDIGARIMLDNLPEGHFDTIVDLGCGNGILGLRAKQCYPNAEVHFVDDSEMAITSARQNWQANKLDNPEQAKPQGHFHWDDCLTHLGDEVKPDLVLCNPPFHQGEAITDHIAWQMFLDAFHQLRPGGMLQVVGNRHLGYHVKLKRIFKNCETAASNGKFVILRAIKSAKEPVKPAKDVNEPDHQS
;
A
#
# COMPACT_ATOMS: atom_id res chain seq x y z
N MET A 1 -8.66 4.17 22.87
CA MET A 1 -7.63 4.66 21.92
C MET A 1 -7.90 6.10 21.59
N THR A 2 -6.87 6.87 21.26
CA THR A 2 -7.05 8.27 20.91
C THR A 2 -7.19 8.40 19.40
N THR A 3 -8.42 8.61 18.91
CA THR A 3 -8.67 9.15 17.57
C THR A 3 -8.44 10.66 17.53
N GLN A 4 -8.35 11.30 18.69
CA GLN A 4 -8.13 12.74 18.82
C GLN A 4 -6.67 13.10 18.51
N PHE A 5 -6.47 13.70 17.35
CA PHE A 5 -5.26 14.40 16.96
C PHE A 5 -5.35 15.84 17.48
N SER A 6 -4.31 16.30 18.19
CA SER A 6 -4.24 17.68 18.69
C SER A 6 -2.81 18.21 18.59
N VAL A 7 -2.57 19.17 17.69
CA VAL A 7 -1.26 19.81 17.47
C VAL A 7 -1.48 21.24 16.97
N ALA A 8 -0.72 22.21 17.51
CA ALA A 8 -0.68 23.59 17.00
C ALA A 8 -2.07 24.24 16.84
N ASP A 9 -2.93 24.08 17.85
CA ASP A 9 -4.32 24.56 17.89
C ASP A 9 -5.30 23.88 16.90
N ILE A 10 -4.86 22.80 16.25
CA ILE A 10 -5.69 21.99 15.35
C ILE A 10 -6.14 20.74 16.10
N GLU A 11 -7.46 20.53 16.18
CA GLU A 11 -8.08 19.34 16.75
C GLU A 11 -8.85 18.57 15.67
N LEU A 12 -8.55 17.28 15.50
CA LEU A 12 -9.16 16.41 14.49
C LEU A 12 -9.45 15.03 15.08
N SER A 13 -10.48 14.36 14.60
CA SER A 13 -10.72 12.94 14.82
C SER A 13 -10.19 12.14 13.63
N LEU A 14 -9.06 11.45 13.80
CA LEU A 14 -8.40 10.66 12.76
C LEU A 14 -8.40 9.17 13.13
N SER A 15 -8.80 8.34 12.16
CA SER A 15 -8.80 6.88 12.25
C SER A 15 -8.06 6.27 11.06
N ARG A 16 -7.49 5.08 11.26
CA ARG A 16 -6.94 4.30 10.15
C ARG A 16 -8.07 3.84 9.22
N TYR A 17 -7.70 3.39 8.03
CA TYR A 17 -8.65 2.83 7.08
C TYR A 17 -8.65 1.29 7.08
N PRO A 18 -9.83 0.65 7.04
CA PRO A 18 -11.13 1.21 7.47
C PRO A 18 -11.20 1.53 8.98
N ALA A 19 -12.10 2.44 9.37
CA ALA A 19 -12.22 2.92 10.76
C ALA A 19 -12.62 1.84 11.77
N ASN A 20 -13.30 0.78 11.33
CA ASN A 20 -13.81 -0.30 12.19
C ASN A 20 -12.77 -1.38 12.55
N GLN A 21 -11.49 -1.15 12.23
CA GLN A 21 -10.41 -2.10 12.56
C GLN A 21 -10.11 -2.17 14.05
N VAL A 22 -9.90 -3.39 14.56
CA VAL A 22 -9.39 -3.66 15.92
C VAL A 22 -7.87 -3.51 15.91
N SER A 23 -7.36 -2.28 15.89
CA SER A 23 -5.92 -2.00 15.84
C SER A 23 -5.53 -0.91 16.82
N ASN A 24 -4.49 -1.13 17.63
CA ASN A 24 -3.94 -0.13 18.57
C ASN A 24 -3.12 0.99 17.89
N LEU A 25 -3.20 1.11 16.56
CA LEU A 25 -2.36 2.01 15.76
C LEU A 25 -3.10 3.30 15.43
N GLN A 26 -2.39 4.42 15.53
CA GLN A 26 -2.89 5.74 15.15
C GLN A 26 -2.88 5.94 13.63
N ALA A 27 -3.71 6.86 13.15
CA ALA A 27 -3.78 7.28 11.75
C ALA A 27 -2.67 8.28 11.36
N TRP A 28 -1.92 8.76 12.35
CA TRP A 28 -0.79 9.66 12.18
C TRP A 28 0.38 9.18 13.03
N ASP A 29 1.55 9.78 12.81
CA ASP A 29 2.71 9.62 13.66
C ASP A 29 3.33 10.99 14.03
N ALA A 30 4.37 10.95 14.86
CA ALA A 30 5.04 12.17 15.33
C ALA A 30 5.74 12.99 14.22
N ALA A 31 5.87 12.47 12.99
CA ALA A 31 6.38 13.24 11.87
C ALA A 31 5.28 14.11 11.25
N ASP A 32 4.04 13.62 11.19
CA ASP A 32 2.87 14.41 10.80
C ASP A 32 2.73 15.62 11.74
N GLU A 33 2.76 15.36 13.05
CA GLU A 33 2.70 16.40 14.08
C GLU A 33 3.84 17.42 13.96
N HIS A 34 5.05 16.97 13.60
CA HIS A 34 6.22 17.85 13.54
C HIS A 34 6.16 18.76 12.33
N LEU A 35 5.67 18.26 11.19
CA LEU A 35 5.43 19.08 10.00
C LEU A 35 4.40 20.18 10.30
N ILE A 36 3.27 19.82 10.90
CA ILE A 36 2.21 20.79 11.26
C ILE A 36 2.73 21.83 12.26
N LYS A 37 3.44 21.39 13.31
CA LYS A 37 4.09 22.29 14.26
C LYS A 37 5.06 23.24 13.57
N HIS A 38 5.88 22.73 12.65
CA HIS A 38 6.87 23.53 11.93
C HIS A 38 6.20 24.62 11.09
N LEU A 39 5.11 24.31 10.38
CA LEU A 39 4.35 25.29 9.60
C LEU A 39 3.78 26.42 10.47
N LYS A 40 3.28 26.09 11.66
CA LYS A 40 2.82 27.08 12.64
C LYS A 40 3.96 27.99 13.11
N GLU A 41 5.14 27.42 13.41
CA GLU A 41 6.30 28.18 13.88
C GLU A 41 6.85 29.17 12.85
N ILE A 42 6.74 28.85 11.56
CA ILE A 42 7.14 29.74 10.46
C ILE A 42 5.99 30.62 9.95
N GLU A 43 4.82 30.56 10.60
CA GLU A 43 3.61 31.29 10.21
C GLU A 43 3.21 31.07 8.73
N GLN A 44 3.35 29.82 8.24
CA GLN A 44 3.03 29.48 6.85
C GLN A 44 1.57 29.82 6.53
N LYS A 45 1.37 30.61 5.48
CA LYS A 45 0.04 30.92 4.92
C LYS A 45 -0.36 29.88 3.89
N ALA A 46 -1.67 29.82 3.63
CA ALA A 46 -2.21 29.01 2.54
C ALA A 46 -1.56 29.37 1.21
N ASP A 47 -1.08 28.34 0.50
CA ASP A 47 -0.41 28.45 -0.79
C ASP A 47 -0.52 27.11 -1.51
N ASN A 48 -0.16 27.09 -2.79
CA ASN A 48 -0.10 25.92 -3.67
C ASN A 48 0.81 24.82 -3.09
N THR A 49 0.21 23.89 -2.35
CA THR A 49 0.94 22.86 -1.59
C THR A 49 0.81 21.49 -2.23
N ALA A 50 1.92 20.77 -2.39
CA ALA A 50 1.89 19.32 -2.62
C ALA A 50 2.09 18.58 -1.30
N VAL A 51 1.20 17.64 -0.97
CA VAL A 51 1.29 16.73 0.16
C VAL A 51 1.56 15.32 -0.35
N ILE A 52 2.69 14.74 0.05
CA ILE A 52 3.17 13.46 -0.48
C ILE A 52 3.40 12.46 0.66
N ASN A 53 2.93 11.22 0.47
CA ASN A 53 3.01 10.15 1.48
C ASN A 53 2.27 10.45 2.80
N ASP A 54 1.15 11.19 2.72
CA ASP A 54 0.23 11.32 3.85
C ASP A 54 -0.53 10.00 4.03
N SER A 55 -0.35 9.37 5.19
CA SER A 55 -0.75 7.97 5.38
C SER A 55 -2.26 7.78 5.47
N PHE A 56 -2.96 8.73 6.10
CA PHE A 56 -4.41 8.70 6.29
C PHE A 56 -5.00 10.12 6.31
N GLY A 57 -4.35 11.09 5.66
CA GLY A 57 -4.85 12.44 5.50
C GLY A 57 -4.62 13.37 6.69
N ALA A 58 -3.65 13.09 7.57
CA ALA A 58 -3.41 13.92 8.75
C ALA A 58 -2.88 15.32 8.37
N LEU A 59 -1.97 15.39 7.40
CA LEU A 59 -1.44 16.66 6.89
C LEU A 59 -2.54 17.38 6.08
N CYS A 60 -3.20 16.67 5.17
CA CYS A 60 -4.27 17.25 4.36
C CYS A 60 -5.40 17.81 5.23
N ALA A 61 -5.87 17.06 6.22
CA ALA A 61 -6.95 17.50 7.11
C ALA A 61 -6.52 18.68 7.98
N ALA A 62 -5.27 18.72 8.45
CA ALA A 62 -4.76 19.83 9.24
C ALA A 62 -4.67 21.13 8.41
N LEU A 63 -4.18 21.06 7.17
CA LEU A 63 -4.14 22.21 6.27
C LEU A 63 -5.54 22.73 5.93
N THR A 64 -6.47 21.83 5.59
CA THR A 64 -7.87 22.20 5.29
C THR A 64 -8.59 22.76 6.52
N ALA A 65 -8.32 22.24 7.72
CA ALA A 65 -8.88 22.78 8.96
C ALA A 65 -8.35 24.19 9.29
N GLN A 66 -7.11 24.50 8.90
CA GLN A 66 -6.53 25.82 9.05
C GLN A 66 -7.08 26.83 8.02
N ALA A 67 -7.26 26.39 6.77
CA ALA A 67 -7.92 27.17 5.72
C ALA A 67 -8.66 26.23 4.75
N ALA A 68 -9.99 26.37 4.68
CA ALA A 68 -10.84 25.45 3.93
C ALA A 68 -10.58 25.44 2.41
N ASP A 69 -10.01 26.53 1.88
CA ASP A 69 -9.65 26.72 0.47
C ASP A 69 -8.15 26.53 0.20
N TRP A 70 -7.36 26.02 1.16
CA TRP A 70 -5.93 25.77 0.96
C TRP A 70 -5.75 24.80 -0.22
N PRO A 71 -5.15 25.21 -1.35
CA PRO A 71 -5.04 24.35 -2.53
C PRO A 71 -4.00 23.25 -2.30
N ILE A 72 -4.42 21.99 -2.39
CA ILE A 72 -3.56 20.84 -2.06
C ILE A 72 -3.56 19.83 -3.21
N TRP A 73 -2.38 19.56 -3.77
CA TRP A 73 -2.16 18.34 -4.55
C TRP A 73 -1.78 17.20 -3.62
N VAL A 74 -2.50 16.09 -3.67
CA VAL A 74 -2.25 14.91 -2.85
C VAL A 74 -1.67 13.81 -3.72
N GLU A 75 -0.43 13.43 -3.43
CA GLU A 75 0.23 12.29 -4.08
C GLU A 75 0.35 11.13 -3.10
N THR A 76 -0.16 9.97 -3.51
CA THR A 76 0.02 8.71 -2.79
C THR A 76 0.14 7.54 -3.74
N ASP A 77 0.91 6.53 -3.33
CA ASP A 77 0.96 5.22 -4.00
C ASP A 77 -0.05 4.25 -3.39
N ALA A 78 -0.41 4.45 -2.11
CA ALA A 78 -1.25 3.56 -1.34
C ALA A 78 -2.74 3.92 -1.48
N LYS A 79 -3.57 2.95 -1.87
CA LYS A 79 -5.03 3.12 -1.95
C LYS A 79 -5.62 3.37 -0.56
N THR A 80 -5.15 2.64 0.44
CA THR A 80 -5.53 2.81 1.85
C THR A 80 -5.27 4.23 2.34
N SER A 81 -4.25 4.91 1.83
CA SER A 81 -4.00 6.33 2.14
C SER A 81 -5.01 7.26 1.47
N GLN A 82 -5.40 7.00 0.21
CA GLN A 82 -6.46 7.74 -0.45
C GLN A 82 -7.80 7.57 0.30
N LEU A 83 -8.20 6.32 0.54
CA LEU A 83 -9.46 6.00 1.23
C LEU A 83 -9.48 6.51 2.67
N GLY A 84 -8.37 6.39 3.39
CA GLY A 84 -8.22 6.90 4.75
C GLY A 84 -8.29 8.42 4.84
N THR A 85 -7.72 9.13 3.87
CA THR A 85 -7.83 10.59 3.78
C THR A 85 -9.29 11.01 3.64
N LEU A 86 -10.02 10.45 2.66
CA LEU A 86 -11.42 10.78 2.44
C LEU A 86 -12.31 10.40 3.64
N GLN A 87 -12.06 9.24 4.26
CA GLN A 87 -12.73 8.82 5.49
C GLN A 87 -12.53 9.83 6.62
N ASN A 88 -11.30 10.31 6.83
CA ASN A 88 -11.00 11.27 7.89
C ASN A 88 -11.50 12.67 7.56
N PHE A 89 -11.56 13.07 6.29
CA PHE A 89 -12.23 14.31 5.89
C PHE A 89 -13.71 14.28 6.27
N ASN A 90 -14.42 13.19 5.93
CA ASN A 90 -15.82 13.01 6.31
C ASN A 90 -16.01 13.03 7.83
N ALA A 91 -15.18 12.29 8.59
CA ALA A 91 -15.24 12.26 10.04
C ALA A 91 -15.06 13.64 10.70
N ASN A 92 -14.32 14.55 10.06
CA ASN A 92 -14.09 15.93 10.53
C ASN A 92 -14.97 16.98 9.84
N ARG A 93 -15.92 16.56 8.99
CA ARG A 93 -16.79 17.46 8.20
C ARG A 93 -16.00 18.46 7.36
N LEU A 94 -14.85 18.05 6.86
CA LEU A 94 -14.03 18.82 5.93
C LEU A 94 -14.50 18.56 4.49
N SER A 95 -14.51 19.60 3.66
CA SER A 95 -14.66 19.44 2.21
C SER A 95 -13.33 19.00 1.61
N ASP A 96 -13.37 18.07 0.66
CA ASP A 96 -12.23 17.63 -0.14
C ASP A 96 -12.13 18.37 -1.49
N SER A 97 -12.94 19.41 -1.71
CA SER A 97 -12.97 20.18 -2.97
C SER A 97 -11.67 20.92 -3.28
N ASN A 98 -10.83 21.16 -2.26
CA ASN A 98 -9.50 21.75 -2.39
C ASN A 98 -8.40 20.71 -2.68
N LEU A 99 -8.74 19.41 -2.68
CA LEU A 99 -7.79 18.32 -2.95
C LEU A 99 -7.79 17.97 -4.44
N THR A 100 -6.61 17.95 -5.05
CA THR A 100 -6.37 17.40 -6.39
C THR A 100 -5.47 16.18 -6.28
N TRP A 101 -5.97 15.01 -6.67
CA TRP A 101 -5.24 13.75 -6.57
C TRP A 101 -4.26 13.56 -7.72
N LEU A 102 -3.04 13.10 -7.38
CA LEU A 102 -2.01 12.68 -8.32
C LEU A 102 -1.60 11.24 -8.01
N ASN A 103 -1.42 10.42 -9.04
CA ASN A 103 -0.77 9.12 -8.87
C ASN A 103 0.76 9.29 -8.77
N SER A 104 1.44 8.23 -8.32
CA SER A 104 2.88 8.27 -8.00
C SER A 104 3.80 8.25 -9.24
N ARG A 105 3.25 8.36 -10.45
CA ARG A 105 3.99 8.36 -11.73
C ARG A 105 3.81 9.67 -12.51
N GLU A 106 2.71 10.39 -12.29
CA GLU A 106 2.42 11.67 -12.95
C GLU A 106 3.46 12.73 -12.61
N LEU A 107 3.77 13.66 -13.52
CA LEU A 107 4.59 14.80 -13.13
C LEU A 107 3.76 15.72 -12.24
N PRO A 108 4.30 16.20 -11.09
CA PRO A 108 3.64 17.24 -10.31
C PRO A 108 3.36 18.47 -11.20
N PRO A 109 2.26 19.20 -10.99
CA PRO A 109 1.96 20.38 -11.77
C PRO A 109 2.99 21.50 -11.52
N GLN A 110 3.09 22.40 -12.49
CA GLN A 110 3.84 23.64 -12.33
C GLN A 110 3.13 24.55 -11.32
N GLY A 111 3.88 25.39 -10.60
CA GLY A 111 3.32 26.37 -9.66
C GLY A 111 3.13 25.88 -8.23
N ILE A 112 3.67 24.71 -7.87
CA ILE A 112 3.81 24.28 -6.48
C ILE A 112 4.79 25.22 -5.75
N ASN A 113 4.31 25.85 -4.69
CA ASN A 113 5.07 26.81 -3.87
C ASN A 113 5.50 26.20 -2.52
N LEU A 114 4.94 25.06 -2.13
CA LEU A 114 5.29 24.34 -0.91
C LEU A 114 5.15 22.84 -1.12
N VAL A 115 6.09 22.04 -0.61
CA VAL A 115 5.94 20.59 -0.53
C VAL A 115 6.04 20.13 0.91
N LEU A 116 5.05 19.36 1.36
CA LEU A 116 5.10 18.60 2.59
C LEU A 116 5.18 17.13 2.23
N MET A 117 6.15 16.41 2.78
CA MET A 117 6.21 14.97 2.55
C MET A 117 6.73 14.20 3.75
N LYS A 118 6.33 12.93 3.85
CA LYS A 118 6.97 12.00 4.78
C LYS A 118 8.01 11.16 4.05
N LEU A 119 9.16 10.93 4.70
CA LEU A 119 10.21 10.06 4.18
C LEU A 119 9.68 8.61 4.10
N PRO A 120 9.52 8.02 2.90
CA PRO A 120 9.09 6.64 2.77
C PRO A 120 10.23 5.69 3.18
N LYS A 121 9.87 4.43 3.51
CA LYS A 121 10.87 3.41 3.89
C LYS A 121 11.76 3.00 2.71
N ASN A 122 11.22 3.00 1.50
CA ASN A 122 11.93 2.63 0.28
C ASN A 122 12.68 3.87 -0.25
N LEU A 123 14.00 3.91 -0.09
CA LEU A 123 14.82 5.04 -0.54
C LEU A 123 14.90 5.16 -2.07
N ASN A 124 14.73 4.08 -2.82
CA ASN A 124 14.65 4.18 -4.29
C ASN A 124 13.36 4.89 -4.71
N TYR A 125 12.25 4.61 -4.02
CA TYR A 125 11.00 5.35 -4.21
C TYR A 125 11.13 6.81 -3.76
N PHE A 126 11.84 7.07 -2.65
CA PHE A 126 12.12 8.45 -2.25
C PHE A 126 12.91 9.22 -3.31
N ILE A 127 13.97 8.63 -3.87
CA ILE A 127 14.75 9.22 -4.96
C ILE A 127 13.86 9.48 -6.19
N HIS A 128 12.98 8.53 -6.53
CA HIS A 128 11.98 8.69 -7.59
C HIS A 128 11.12 9.94 -7.36
N GLN A 129 10.58 10.12 -6.15
CA GLN A 129 9.76 11.28 -5.79
C GLN A 129 10.55 12.59 -5.93
N LEU A 130 11.79 12.65 -5.44
CA LEU A 130 12.65 13.83 -5.58
C LEU A 130 12.94 14.17 -7.05
N GLN A 131 13.20 13.15 -7.89
CA GLN A 131 13.42 13.35 -9.32
C GLN A 131 12.17 13.85 -10.04
N ARG A 132 10.98 13.34 -9.71
CA ARG A 132 9.71 13.86 -10.23
C ARG A 132 9.46 15.30 -9.80
N LEU A 133 9.65 15.63 -8.51
CA LEU A 133 9.56 17.01 -8.02
C LEU A 133 10.54 17.94 -8.76
N SER A 134 11.75 17.49 -9.04
CA SER A 134 12.76 18.31 -9.73
C SER A 134 12.37 18.77 -11.14
N GLN A 135 11.38 18.12 -11.76
CA GLN A 135 10.85 18.51 -13.08
C GLN A 135 9.91 19.72 -13.01
N SER A 136 9.36 20.02 -11.83
CA SER A 136 8.23 20.94 -11.70
C SER A 136 8.42 22.04 -10.67
N LEU A 137 9.28 21.84 -9.66
CA LEU A 137 9.50 22.86 -8.64
C LEU A 137 10.37 24.00 -9.18
N ALA A 138 9.91 25.22 -8.98
CA ALA A 138 10.70 26.42 -9.25
C ALA A 138 11.89 26.54 -8.28
N PRO A 139 12.93 27.32 -8.62
CA PRO A 139 13.97 27.66 -7.67
C PRO A 139 13.39 28.30 -6.40
N ASN A 140 13.96 27.95 -5.25
CA ASN A 140 13.58 28.43 -3.93
C ASN A 140 12.27 27.87 -3.36
N THR A 141 11.59 26.93 -4.04
CA THR A 141 10.43 26.25 -3.45
C THR A 141 10.85 25.44 -2.21
N PRO A 142 10.29 25.70 -1.02
CA PRO A 142 10.56 24.92 0.19
C PRO A 142 9.91 23.54 0.13
N VAL A 143 10.69 22.53 0.53
CA VAL A 143 10.26 21.14 0.69
C VAL A 143 10.58 20.68 2.11
N TYR A 144 9.53 20.41 2.89
CA TYR A 144 9.63 19.95 4.27
C TYR A 144 9.36 18.45 4.36
N ILE A 145 10.37 17.70 4.80
CA ILE A 145 10.33 16.23 4.88
C ILE A 145 10.31 15.79 6.33
N GLY A 146 9.17 15.24 6.77
CA GLY A 146 9.02 14.65 8.10
C GLY A 146 9.66 13.26 8.17
N ALA A 147 10.55 13.04 9.14
CA ALA A 147 11.19 11.74 9.31
C ALA A 147 11.55 11.44 10.78
N LYS A 148 11.65 10.14 11.12
CA LYS A 148 12.23 9.70 12.39
C LYS A 148 13.69 10.16 12.45
N ALA A 149 14.11 10.75 13.57
CA ALA A 149 15.46 11.30 13.72
C ALA A 149 16.55 10.26 13.45
N LYS A 150 16.32 9.00 13.83
CA LYS A 150 17.25 7.88 13.57
C LYS A 150 17.41 7.49 12.09
N SER A 151 16.47 7.89 11.24
CA SER A 151 16.52 7.61 9.79
C SER A 151 17.32 8.68 9.04
N ILE A 152 17.64 9.80 9.69
CA ILE A 152 18.34 10.93 9.07
C ILE A 152 19.83 10.79 9.32
N ASN A 153 20.58 10.61 8.24
CA ASN A 153 22.03 10.55 8.25
C ASN A 153 22.60 11.46 7.13
N LYS A 154 23.93 11.60 7.10
CA LYS A 154 24.61 12.44 6.10
C LYS A 154 24.30 12.01 4.66
N ALA A 155 24.28 10.70 4.38
CA ALA A 155 24.00 10.17 3.05
C ALA A 155 22.57 10.50 2.57
N LEU A 156 21.57 10.53 3.47
CA LEU A 156 20.21 10.95 3.13
C LEU A 156 20.17 12.43 2.72
N LEU A 157 20.83 13.31 3.48
CA LEU A 157 20.89 14.75 3.16
C LEU A 157 21.63 14.99 1.84
N GLU A 158 22.73 14.27 1.59
CA GLU A 158 23.46 14.32 0.32
C GLU A 158 22.60 13.80 -0.86
N THR A 159 21.78 12.77 -0.62
CA THR A 159 20.82 12.27 -1.61
C THR A 159 19.79 13.34 -1.97
N ILE A 160 19.23 14.03 -0.98
CA ILE A 160 18.29 15.14 -1.21
C ILE A 160 18.97 16.28 -1.96
N ALA A 161 20.17 16.69 -1.54
CA ALA A 161 20.98 17.71 -2.19
C ALA A 161 21.25 17.40 -3.67
N LYS A 162 21.58 16.13 -3.96
CA LYS A 162 21.84 15.66 -5.32
C LYS A 162 20.58 15.71 -6.19
N HIS A 163 19.44 15.28 -5.66
CA HIS A 163 18.24 15.04 -6.46
C HIS A 163 17.24 16.19 -6.50
N LEU A 164 17.34 17.17 -5.59
CA LEU A 164 16.39 18.28 -5.53
C LEU A 164 17.00 19.64 -5.16
N GLY A 165 17.90 19.68 -4.16
CA GLY A 165 18.54 20.92 -3.72
C GLY A 165 19.02 20.89 -2.27
N PRO A 166 19.77 21.91 -1.82
CA PRO A 166 20.43 21.92 -0.51
C PRO A 166 19.44 21.61 0.62
N ALA A 167 19.87 20.75 1.56
CA ALA A 167 19.00 20.23 2.61
C ALA A 167 19.70 20.22 3.98
N SER A 168 18.92 20.53 5.02
CA SER A 168 19.36 20.49 6.41
C SER A 168 18.25 19.97 7.32
N ALA A 169 18.59 19.34 8.44
CA ALA A 169 17.62 18.83 9.40
C ALA A 169 17.48 19.76 10.61
N SER A 170 16.23 19.99 11.03
CA SER A 170 15.89 20.73 12.24
C SER A 170 16.35 20.03 13.52
N LEU A 171 16.13 20.68 14.68
CA LEU A 171 16.27 20.04 15.99
C LEU A 171 15.28 18.88 16.14
N ALA A 172 15.64 17.90 16.96
CA ALA A 172 14.75 16.77 17.22
C ALA A 172 13.55 17.18 18.08
N TRP A 173 12.36 16.71 17.73
CA TRP A 173 11.14 16.85 18.51
C TRP A 173 10.35 15.54 18.42
N LYS A 174 9.88 14.99 19.55
CA LYS A 174 9.22 13.67 19.61
C LYS A 174 9.94 12.54 18.81
N LYS A 175 11.28 12.51 18.86
CA LYS A 175 12.15 11.55 18.11
C LYS A 175 12.04 11.68 16.57
N THR A 176 11.51 12.78 16.06
CA THR A 176 11.46 13.13 14.63
C THR A 176 12.24 14.42 14.37
N ARG A 177 12.55 14.70 13.12
CA ARG A 177 13.04 16.00 12.64
C ARG A 177 12.32 16.34 11.34
N VAL A 178 12.27 17.63 11.02
CA VAL A 178 11.90 18.12 9.70
C VAL A 178 13.18 18.40 8.93
N ILE A 179 13.34 17.78 7.77
CA ILE A 179 14.40 18.16 6.82
C ILE A 179 13.82 19.27 5.95
N THR A 180 14.48 20.42 5.95
CA THR A 180 14.19 21.51 5.02
C THR A 180 15.12 21.37 3.82
N CYS A 181 14.52 21.16 2.65
CA CYS A 181 15.19 21.22 1.35
C CYS A 181 14.68 22.45 0.59
N ILE A 182 15.58 23.17 -0.07
CA ILE A 182 15.22 24.27 -0.95
C ILE A 182 15.48 23.81 -2.39
N ALA A 183 14.42 23.71 -3.20
CA ALA A 183 14.53 23.26 -4.58
C ALA A 183 15.42 24.23 -5.39
N ASP A 184 16.33 23.69 -6.20
CA ASP A 184 17.24 24.50 -7.02
C ASP A 184 16.71 24.78 -8.44
N GLY A 185 15.52 24.26 -8.77
CA GLY A 185 14.87 24.41 -10.08
C GLY A 185 15.55 23.67 -11.24
N LYS A 186 16.46 22.74 -10.96
CA LYS A 186 17.15 21.96 -12.01
C LYS A 186 16.44 20.62 -12.25
N PRO A 187 16.01 20.31 -13.48
CA PRO A 187 15.42 19.00 -13.77
C PRO A 187 16.46 17.88 -13.69
N ARG A 188 16.12 16.76 -13.03
CA ARG A 188 16.92 15.52 -13.00
C ARG A 188 16.27 14.45 -13.85
N ALA A 189 17.08 13.57 -14.45
CA ALA A 189 16.57 12.43 -15.19
C ALA A 189 15.53 11.65 -14.36
N LEU A 190 14.38 11.37 -14.98
CA LEU A 190 13.35 10.55 -14.38
C LEU A 190 13.86 9.10 -14.23
N PRO A 191 13.46 8.40 -13.17
CA PRO A 191 13.89 7.04 -12.92
C PRO A 191 13.39 6.09 -14.01
N SER A 192 14.24 5.14 -14.39
CA SER A 192 13.87 4.05 -15.28
C SER A 192 13.34 2.86 -14.48
N GLU A 193 12.50 2.05 -15.12
CA GLU A 193 12.06 0.77 -14.57
C GLU A 193 13.25 -0.19 -14.43
N VAL A 194 13.17 -1.09 -13.45
CA VAL A 194 14.13 -2.17 -13.26
C VAL A 194 13.55 -3.45 -13.84
N SER A 195 14.20 -3.97 -14.87
CA SER A 195 13.74 -5.20 -15.54
C SER A 195 14.70 -6.38 -15.33
N TRP A 196 14.14 -7.57 -15.18
CA TRP A 196 14.87 -8.84 -15.07
C TRP A 196 14.01 -9.99 -15.63
N ALA A 197 14.66 -11.09 -16.00
CA ALA A 197 13.98 -12.26 -16.59
C ALA A 197 13.92 -13.44 -15.61
N VAL A 198 12.86 -14.23 -15.72
CA VAL A 198 12.71 -15.57 -15.13
C VAL A 198 12.77 -16.57 -16.29
N LYS A 199 13.99 -16.96 -16.65
CA LYS A 199 14.30 -17.71 -17.89
C LYS A 199 13.55 -19.04 -17.97
N GLU A 200 13.47 -19.75 -16.86
CA GLU A 200 12.79 -21.03 -16.69
C GLU A 200 11.28 -20.97 -16.99
N PHE A 201 10.67 -19.79 -16.89
CA PHE A 201 9.25 -19.56 -17.23
C PHE A 201 9.07 -18.68 -18.45
N ASN A 202 10.16 -18.30 -19.12
CA ASN A 202 10.15 -17.34 -20.23
C ASN A 202 9.39 -16.04 -19.90
N LEU A 203 9.54 -15.54 -18.68
CA LEU A 203 8.91 -14.30 -18.23
C LEU A 203 9.94 -13.17 -18.18
N SER A 204 9.54 -11.99 -18.68
CA SER A 204 10.26 -10.73 -18.51
C SER A 204 9.49 -9.83 -17.55
N ILE A 205 10.12 -9.37 -16.48
CA ILE A 205 9.48 -8.61 -15.40
C ILE A 205 10.11 -7.23 -15.34
N SER A 206 9.30 -6.20 -15.45
CA SER A 206 9.61 -4.79 -15.24
C SER A 206 8.96 -4.29 -13.95
N ASN A 207 9.63 -3.38 -13.26
CA ASN A 207 9.24 -2.92 -11.94
C ASN A 207 9.44 -1.41 -11.79
N LEU A 208 8.40 -0.73 -11.32
CA LEU A 208 8.49 0.65 -10.85
C LEU A 208 9.13 0.74 -9.46
N SER A 209 9.56 1.95 -9.07
CA SER A 209 10.51 2.15 -7.97
C SER A 209 9.98 1.76 -6.57
N ASN A 210 8.66 1.75 -6.35
CA ASN A 210 8.09 1.36 -5.06
C ASN A 210 7.68 -0.13 -4.96
N VAL A 211 7.83 -0.89 -6.04
CA VAL A 211 7.37 -2.28 -6.09
C VAL A 211 8.24 -3.19 -5.22
N PHE A 212 7.59 -4.09 -4.46
CA PHE A 212 8.28 -5.09 -3.66
C PHE A 212 9.16 -5.98 -4.54
N ALA A 213 10.38 -6.25 -4.06
CA ALA A 213 11.36 -7.06 -4.78
C ALA A 213 11.68 -6.57 -6.22
N ALA A 214 11.61 -5.26 -6.47
CA ALA A 214 11.84 -4.68 -7.80
C ALA A 214 13.15 -5.10 -8.49
N ASN A 215 14.21 -5.41 -7.72
CA ASN A 215 15.54 -5.71 -8.29
C ASN A 215 15.77 -7.19 -8.64
N LYS A 216 14.95 -8.11 -8.13
CA LYS A 216 15.10 -9.56 -8.36
C LYS A 216 13.88 -10.32 -7.84
N LEU A 217 13.65 -11.51 -8.38
CA LEU A 217 12.61 -12.40 -7.88
C LEU A 217 12.73 -12.68 -6.37
N ASP A 218 11.64 -12.44 -5.64
CA ASP A 218 11.50 -12.78 -4.22
C ASP A 218 11.62 -14.29 -3.98
N ILE A 219 12.22 -14.67 -2.85
CA ILE A 219 12.46 -16.08 -2.51
C ILE A 219 11.14 -16.77 -2.10
N GLY A 220 10.22 -16.05 -1.46
CA GLY A 220 8.88 -16.55 -1.17
C GLY A 220 8.07 -16.77 -2.46
N ALA A 221 8.08 -15.78 -3.36
CA ALA A 221 7.48 -15.95 -4.69
C ALA A 221 8.10 -17.13 -5.44
N ARG A 222 9.43 -17.26 -5.46
CA ARG A 222 10.15 -18.37 -6.12
C ARG A 222 9.60 -19.74 -5.74
N ILE A 223 9.52 -20.06 -4.44
CA ILE A 223 9.00 -21.37 -4.01
C ILE A 223 7.52 -21.53 -4.39
N MET A 224 6.72 -20.46 -4.36
CA MET A 224 5.31 -20.50 -4.78
C MET A 224 5.17 -20.83 -6.27
N LEU A 225 6.02 -20.25 -7.13
CA LEU A 225 6.01 -20.51 -8.58
C LEU A 225 6.27 -21.98 -8.92
N ASP A 226 7.10 -22.66 -8.12
CA ASP A 226 7.42 -24.08 -8.28
C ASP A 226 6.34 -25.01 -7.71
N ASN A 227 5.37 -24.47 -6.96
CA ASN A 227 4.38 -25.25 -6.20
C ASN A 227 2.96 -24.68 -6.35
N LEU A 228 2.64 -24.09 -7.51
CA LEU A 228 1.25 -23.74 -7.82
C LEU A 228 0.37 -24.99 -7.79
N PRO A 229 -0.88 -24.90 -7.31
CA PRO A 229 -1.72 -26.08 -7.12
C PRO A 229 -2.04 -26.77 -8.44
N GLU A 230 -2.05 -28.10 -8.47
CA GLU A 230 -2.57 -28.82 -9.63
C GLU A 230 -4.10 -28.70 -9.70
N GLY A 231 -4.64 -28.71 -10.91
CA GLY A 231 -6.10 -28.68 -11.13
C GLY A 231 -6.53 -27.72 -12.22
N HIS A 232 -7.83 -27.42 -12.22
CA HIS A 232 -8.48 -26.49 -13.13
C HIS A 232 -9.01 -25.30 -12.32
N PHE A 233 -8.68 -24.09 -12.77
CA PHE A 233 -9.11 -22.84 -12.16
C PHE A 233 -9.63 -21.91 -13.24
N ASP A 234 -10.82 -21.35 -13.01
CA ASP A 234 -11.51 -20.44 -13.92
C ASP A 234 -11.19 -18.98 -13.59
N THR A 235 -11.10 -18.64 -12.30
CA THR A 235 -10.96 -17.26 -11.83
C THR A 235 -9.98 -17.21 -10.67
N ILE A 236 -8.84 -16.57 -10.92
CA ILE A 236 -7.72 -16.51 -9.99
C ILE A 236 -7.57 -15.07 -9.49
N VAL A 237 -7.30 -14.91 -8.20
CA VAL A 237 -6.86 -13.63 -7.62
C VAL A 237 -5.41 -13.74 -7.18
N ASP A 238 -4.57 -12.80 -7.60
CA ASP A 238 -3.24 -12.55 -7.02
C ASP A 238 -3.37 -11.39 -6.02
N LEU A 239 -3.44 -11.72 -4.73
CA LEU A 239 -3.76 -10.78 -3.64
C LEU A 239 -2.47 -10.24 -3.00
N GLY A 240 -2.25 -8.93 -3.12
CA GLY A 240 -0.97 -8.29 -2.84
C GLY A 240 0.04 -8.62 -3.95
N CYS A 241 -0.36 -8.38 -5.21
CA CYS A 241 0.31 -8.96 -6.37
C CYS A 241 1.74 -8.44 -6.62
N GLY A 242 2.12 -7.28 -6.09
CA GLY A 242 3.40 -6.64 -6.43
C GLY A 242 3.53 -6.46 -7.95
N ASN A 243 4.60 -6.98 -8.54
CA ASN A 243 4.78 -6.98 -10.00
C ASN A 243 3.96 -8.03 -10.77
N GLY A 244 3.07 -8.76 -10.08
CA GLY A 244 2.15 -9.75 -10.64
C GLY A 244 2.76 -11.13 -10.88
N ILE A 245 4.00 -11.41 -10.47
CA ILE A 245 4.70 -12.64 -10.89
C ILE A 245 3.92 -13.93 -10.61
N LEU A 246 3.14 -14.00 -9.52
CA LEU A 246 2.34 -15.19 -9.19
C LEU A 246 1.16 -15.34 -10.16
N GLY A 247 0.38 -14.28 -10.39
CA GLY A 247 -0.71 -14.30 -11.35
C GLY A 247 -0.24 -14.50 -12.80
N LEU A 248 0.91 -13.94 -13.18
CA LEU A 248 1.54 -14.16 -14.48
C LEU A 248 1.85 -15.66 -14.70
N ARG A 249 2.47 -16.30 -13.70
CA ARG A 249 2.77 -17.74 -13.77
C ARG A 249 1.51 -18.58 -13.70
N ALA A 250 0.54 -18.20 -12.88
CA ALA A 250 -0.76 -18.86 -12.82
C ALA A 250 -1.43 -18.86 -14.20
N LYS A 251 -1.41 -17.74 -14.93
CA LYS A 251 -1.93 -17.69 -16.31
C LYS A 251 -1.25 -18.68 -17.25
N GLN A 252 0.06 -18.88 -17.13
CA GLN A 252 0.77 -19.89 -17.92
C GLN A 252 0.35 -21.33 -17.56
N CYS A 253 0.08 -21.60 -16.29
CA CYS A 253 -0.36 -22.92 -15.82
C CYS A 253 -1.85 -23.20 -16.09
N TYR A 254 -2.67 -22.15 -16.12
CA TYR A 254 -4.12 -22.22 -16.35
C TYR A 254 -4.50 -21.25 -17.49
N PRO A 255 -4.25 -21.61 -18.76
CA PRO A 255 -4.37 -20.69 -19.90
C PRO A 255 -5.78 -20.11 -20.12
N ASN A 256 -6.82 -20.78 -19.60
CA ASN A 256 -8.21 -20.34 -19.74
C ASN A 256 -8.69 -19.46 -18.57
N ALA A 257 -7.90 -19.31 -17.50
CA ALA A 257 -8.31 -18.55 -16.33
C ALA A 257 -8.34 -17.04 -16.58
N GLU A 258 -9.31 -16.37 -16.00
CA GLU A 258 -9.25 -14.93 -15.72
C GLU A 258 -8.40 -14.70 -14.45
N VAL A 259 -7.56 -13.66 -14.46
CA VAL A 259 -6.65 -13.35 -13.36
C VAL A 259 -6.85 -11.91 -12.90
N HIS A 260 -7.22 -11.75 -11.64
CA HIS A 260 -7.41 -10.47 -10.97
C HIS A 260 -6.19 -10.17 -10.09
N PHE A 261 -5.43 -9.14 -10.48
CA PHE A 261 -4.31 -8.62 -9.74
C PHE A 261 -4.78 -7.52 -8.81
N VAL A 262 -4.54 -7.65 -7.51
CA VAL A 262 -4.96 -6.67 -6.52
C VAL A 262 -3.80 -6.26 -5.62
N ASP A 263 -3.58 -4.97 -5.46
CA ASP A 263 -2.54 -4.43 -4.59
C ASP A 263 -2.93 -3.03 -4.09
N ASP A 264 -2.43 -2.69 -2.90
CA ASP A 264 -2.58 -1.35 -2.31
C ASP A 264 -1.68 -0.33 -3.02
N SER A 265 -0.61 -0.77 -3.70
CA SER A 265 0.33 0.08 -4.44
C SER A 265 -0.11 0.30 -5.90
N GLU A 266 -0.26 1.55 -6.29
CA GLU A 266 -0.54 1.95 -7.69
C GLU A 266 0.61 1.55 -8.62
N MET A 267 1.86 1.70 -8.16
CA MET A 267 3.06 1.26 -8.89
C MET A 267 3.11 -0.27 -9.06
N ALA A 268 2.67 -1.04 -8.06
CA ALA A 268 2.56 -2.49 -8.18
C ALA A 268 1.57 -2.88 -9.27
N ILE A 269 0.36 -2.32 -9.20
CA ILE A 269 -0.70 -2.55 -10.20
C ILE A 269 -0.28 -2.15 -11.61
N THR A 270 0.39 -1.01 -11.76
CA THR A 270 0.91 -0.59 -13.06
C THR A 270 1.99 -1.55 -13.57
N SER A 271 2.92 -1.98 -12.70
CA SER A 271 3.97 -2.94 -13.08
C SER A 271 3.38 -4.30 -13.46
N ALA A 272 2.40 -4.82 -12.71
CA ALA A 272 1.70 -6.05 -13.04
C ALA A 272 1.03 -5.98 -14.42
N ARG A 273 0.39 -4.85 -14.75
CA ARG A 273 -0.23 -4.62 -16.05
C ARG A 273 0.79 -4.57 -17.19
N GLN A 274 1.90 -3.85 -17.00
CA GLN A 274 2.99 -3.81 -17.97
C GLN A 274 3.58 -5.21 -18.21
N ASN A 275 3.77 -5.98 -17.15
CA ASN A 275 4.32 -7.33 -17.23
C ASN A 275 3.36 -8.29 -17.93
N TRP A 276 2.06 -8.21 -17.65
CA TRP A 276 1.05 -8.97 -18.37
C TRP A 276 1.11 -8.73 -19.88
N GLN A 277 1.15 -7.46 -20.28
CA GLN A 277 1.19 -7.05 -21.69
C GLN A 277 2.51 -7.45 -22.36
N ALA A 278 3.65 -7.20 -21.71
CA ALA A 278 4.97 -7.50 -22.26
C ALA A 278 5.19 -9.01 -22.48
N ASN A 279 4.57 -9.85 -21.64
CA ASN A 279 4.63 -11.31 -21.76
C ASN A 279 3.49 -11.91 -22.62
N LYS A 280 2.60 -11.07 -23.19
CA LYS A 280 1.53 -11.49 -24.11
C LYS A 280 0.66 -12.61 -23.55
N LEU A 281 0.20 -12.43 -22.31
CA LEU A 281 -0.47 -13.50 -21.55
C LEU A 281 -1.96 -13.68 -21.86
N ASP A 282 -2.59 -12.71 -22.54
CA ASP A 282 -3.95 -12.90 -23.04
C ASP A 282 -3.96 -14.02 -24.11
N ASN A 283 -4.90 -14.96 -23.96
CA ASN A 283 -5.20 -15.96 -24.97
C ASN A 283 -5.87 -15.24 -26.17
N PRO A 284 -5.24 -15.24 -27.35
CA PRO A 284 -5.77 -14.54 -28.52
C PRO A 284 -7.10 -15.12 -29.04
N GLU A 285 -7.49 -16.34 -28.62
CA GLU A 285 -8.77 -16.95 -28.97
C GLU A 285 -9.96 -16.38 -28.16
N GLN A 286 -9.70 -15.67 -27.06
CA GLN A 286 -10.75 -15.05 -26.24
C GLN A 286 -10.96 -13.58 -26.62
N ALA A 287 -12.23 -13.18 -26.72
CA ALA A 287 -12.61 -11.84 -27.18
C ALA A 287 -12.34 -10.73 -26.14
N LYS A 288 -12.23 -11.08 -24.86
CA LYS A 288 -12.02 -10.14 -23.75
C LYS A 288 -10.63 -10.35 -23.15
N PRO A 289 -9.96 -9.27 -22.67
CA PRO A 289 -8.77 -9.40 -21.85
C PRO A 289 -9.07 -10.21 -20.58
N GLN A 290 -8.12 -11.05 -20.19
CA GLN A 290 -8.26 -11.97 -19.05
C GLN A 290 -7.46 -11.50 -17.83
N GLY A 291 -6.66 -10.44 -17.98
CA GLY A 291 -5.95 -9.79 -16.88
C GLY A 291 -6.72 -8.56 -16.40
N HIS A 292 -7.12 -8.55 -15.12
CA HIS A 292 -7.84 -7.46 -14.48
C HIS A 292 -6.99 -6.88 -13.34
N PHE A 293 -6.95 -5.55 -13.20
CA PHE A 293 -5.98 -4.89 -12.32
C PHE A 293 -6.67 -3.89 -11.40
N HIS A 294 -6.56 -4.11 -10.08
CA HIS A 294 -7.34 -3.42 -9.06
C HIS A 294 -6.42 -2.75 -8.05
N TRP A 295 -6.41 -1.41 -8.03
CA TRP A 295 -5.73 -0.64 -6.99
C TRP A 295 -6.67 -0.49 -5.79
N ASP A 296 -6.52 -1.38 -4.81
CA ASP A 296 -7.50 -1.57 -3.75
C ASP A 296 -6.91 -1.93 -2.37
N ASP A 297 -7.69 -1.69 -1.31
CA ASP A 297 -7.41 -2.24 0.02
C ASP A 297 -7.87 -3.70 0.08
N CYS A 298 -6.91 -4.61 -0.10
CA CYS A 298 -7.17 -6.06 -0.16
C CYS A 298 -8.26 -6.37 -1.19
N LEU A 299 -9.41 -6.97 -0.82
CA LEU A 299 -10.51 -7.21 -1.78
C LEU A 299 -11.76 -6.38 -1.49
N THR A 300 -11.61 -5.26 -0.76
CA THR A 300 -12.72 -4.46 -0.22
C THR A 300 -13.75 -4.04 -1.27
N HIS A 301 -13.31 -3.66 -2.47
CA HIS A 301 -14.18 -3.19 -3.54
C HIS A 301 -14.19 -4.14 -4.75
N LEU A 302 -13.70 -5.38 -4.60
CA LEU A 302 -13.82 -6.38 -5.65
C LEU A 302 -15.29 -6.82 -5.77
N GLY A 303 -15.86 -6.67 -6.97
CA GLY A 303 -17.28 -6.90 -7.22
C GLY A 303 -17.77 -8.30 -6.82
N ASP A 304 -19.03 -8.37 -6.39
CA ASP A 304 -19.65 -9.62 -5.93
C ASP A 304 -19.76 -10.68 -7.03
N GLU A 305 -19.73 -10.28 -8.29
CA GLU A 305 -19.71 -11.16 -9.46
C GLU A 305 -18.39 -11.93 -9.62
N VAL A 306 -17.28 -11.42 -9.06
CA VAL A 306 -15.97 -12.07 -9.16
C VAL A 306 -15.81 -13.06 -8.01
N LYS A 307 -16.17 -14.33 -8.22
CA LYS A 307 -16.03 -15.39 -7.21
C LYS A 307 -14.88 -16.35 -7.56
N PRO A 308 -13.62 -16.05 -7.17
CA PRO A 308 -12.47 -16.85 -7.55
C PRO A 308 -12.54 -18.26 -6.97
N ASP A 309 -11.88 -19.18 -7.65
CA ASP A 309 -11.65 -20.55 -7.20
C ASP A 309 -10.22 -20.79 -6.71
N LEU A 310 -9.32 -19.85 -7.00
CA LEU A 310 -7.99 -19.76 -6.43
C LEU A 310 -7.63 -18.32 -6.05
N VAL A 311 -7.18 -18.14 -4.81
CA VAL A 311 -6.50 -16.92 -4.36
C VAL A 311 -5.05 -17.28 -4.05
N LEU A 312 -4.11 -16.63 -4.73
CA LEU A 312 -2.67 -16.69 -4.46
C LEU A 312 -2.29 -15.49 -3.60
N CYS A 313 -1.43 -15.70 -2.60
CA CYS A 313 -1.09 -14.63 -1.66
C CYS A 313 0.34 -14.79 -1.14
N ASN A 314 1.15 -13.73 -1.25
CA ASN A 314 2.45 -13.57 -0.59
C ASN A 314 2.39 -12.33 0.31
N PRO A 315 1.83 -12.43 1.54
CA PRO A 315 1.55 -11.26 2.37
C PRO A 315 2.81 -10.47 2.74
N PRO A 316 2.71 -9.14 2.91
CA PRO A 316 3.85 -8.32 3.27
C PRO A 316 4.31 -8.55 4.72
N PHE A 317 5.58 -8.91 4.93
CA PHE A 317 6.13 -9.20 6.27
C PHE A 317 7.21 -8.22 6.78
N HIS A 318 7.48 -7.14 6.06
CA HIS A 318 8.54 -6.17 6.39
C HIS A 318 8.02 -4.81 6.92
N GLN A 319 6.72 -4.67 7.20
CA GLN A 319 6.15 -3.39 7.62
C GLN A 319 6.26 -3.12 9.13
N GLY A 320 6.60 -4.14 9.92
CA GLY A 320 6.58 -4.16 11.39
C GLY A 320 5.53 -5.16 11.86
N GLU A 321 5.85 -5.99 12.87
CA GLU A 321 5.08 -7.21 13.20
C GLU A 321 3.57 -6.97 13.32
N ALA A 322 3.14 -5.97 14.10
CA ALA A 322 1.71 -5.69 14.31
C ALA A 322 0.98 -5.26 13.02
N ILE A 323 1.62 -4.46 12.16
CA ILE A 323 1.02 -4.00 10.89
C ILE A 323 0.94 -5.17 9.91
N THR A 324 2.03 -5.92 9.79
CA THR A 324 2.11 -7.12 8.95
C THR A 324 1.06 -8.16 9.36
N ASP A 325 0.88 -8.39 10.66
CA ASP A 325 -0.03 -9.40 11.18
C ASP A 325 -1.51 -9.04 10.90
N HIS A 326 -1.84 -7.75 11.02
CA HIS A 326 -3.16 -7.19 10.71
C HIS A 326 -3.48 -7.29 9.21
N ILE A 327 -2.57 -6.86 8.35
CA ILE A 327 -2.77 -6.91 6.88
C ILE A 327 -2.96 -8.36 6.43
N ALA A 328 -2.11 -9.29 6.87
CA ALA A 328 -2.25 -10.70 6.52
C ALA A 328 -3.60 -11.28 6.99
N TRP A 329 -4.07 -10.88 8.19
CA TRP A 329 -5.38 -11.28 8.68
C TRP A 329 -6.52 -10.78 7.80
N GLN A 330 -6.48 -9.51 7.40
CA GLN A 330 -7.47 -8.92 6.48
C GLN A 330 -7.47 -9.65 5.14
N MET A 331 -6.30 -9.85 4.52
CA MET A 331 -6.16 -10.58 3.26
C MET A 331 -6.79 -11.98 3.32
N PHE A 332 -6.63 -12.70 4.43
CA PHE A 332 -7.19 -14.04 4.58
C PHE A 332 -8.70 -14.04 4.82
N LEU A 333 -9.23 -13.06 5.54
CA LEU A 333 -10.68 -12.88 5.71
C LEU A 333 -11.34 -12.54 4.37
N ASP A 334 -10.77 -11.60 3.63
CA ASP A 334 -11.28 -11.19 2.33
C ASP A 334 -11.25 -12.34 1.32
N ALA A 335 -10.14 -13.08 1.27
CA ALA A 335 -10.06 -14.28 0.45
C ALA A 335 -11.15 -15.30 0.83
N PHE A 336 -11.39 -15.54 2.13
CA PHE A 336 -12.45 -16.45 2.56
C PHE A 336 -13.84 -15.97 2.13
N HIS A 337 -14.14 -14.67 2.26
CA HIS A 337 -15.44 -14.12 1.86
C HIS A 337 -15.62 -14.19 0.33
N GLN A 338 -14.61 -13.83 -0.45
CA GLN A 338 -14.71 -13.74 -1.91
C GLN A 338 -14.68 -15.09 -2.62
N LEU A 339 -13.91 -16.07 -2.12
CA LEU A 339 -13.80 -17.40 -2.74
C LEU A 339 -15.17 -18.05 -2.97
N ARG A 340 -15.33 -18.74 -4.11
CA ARG A 340 -16.49 -19.63 -4.32
C ARG A 340 -16.44 -20.81 -3.34
N PRO A 341 -17.59 -21.42 -2.98
CA PRO A 341 -17.62 -22.71 -2.29
C PRO A 341 -16.71 -23.75 -2.98
N GLY A 342 -15.81 -24.39 -2.23
CA GLY A 342 -14.79 -25.30 -2.76
C GLY A 342 -13.52 -24.61 -3.29
N GLY A 343 -13.49 -23.29 -3.39
CA GLY A 343 -12.32 -22.52 -3.79
C GLY A 343 -11.21 -22.52 -2.72
N MET A 344 -10.00 -22.17 -3.15
CA MET A 344 -8.77 -22.34 -2.38
C MET A 344 -8.01 -21.03 -2.18
N LEU A 345 -7.51 -20.80 -0.98
CA LEU A 345 -6.45 -19.84 -0.70
C LEU A 345 -5.10 -20.58 -0.58
N GLN A 346 -4.10 -20.19 -1.36
CA GLN A 346 -2.72 -20.66 -1.23
C GLN A 346 -1.79 -19.50 -0.86
N VAL A 347 -1.13 -19.63 0.30
CA VAL A 347 -0.32 -18.57 0.91
C VAL A 347 1.12 -19.02 1.05
N VAL A 348 2.07 -18.16 0.69
CA VAL A 348 3.49 -18.34 1.04
C VAL A 348 3.91 -17.34 2.11
N GLY A 349 4.74 -17.78 3.06
CA GLY A 349 5.27 -16.89 4.10
C GLY A 349 6.42 -17.52 4.89
N ASN A 350 7.11 -16.72 5.69
CA ASN A 350 8.12 -17.26 6.62
C ASN A 350 7.45 -18.12 7.70
N ARG A 351 8.10 -19.22 8.08
CA ARG A 351 7.54 -20.18 9.06
C ARG A 351 7.13 -19.56 10.41
N HIS A 352 7.90 -18.58 10.91
CA HIS A 352 7.67 -17.93 12.21
C HIS A 352 6.41 -17.05 12.24
N LEU A 353 5.81 -16.71 11.09
CA LEU A 353 4.62 -15.85 11.02
C LEU A 353 3.33 -16.59 11.43
N GLY A 354 3.37 -17.92 11.57
CA GLY A 354 2.25 -18.67 12.15
C GLY A 354 0.94 -18.62 11.36
N TYR A 355 0.97 -18.34 10.05
CA TYR A 355 -0.24 -18.16 9.22
C TYR A 355 -1.21 -19.36 9.25
N HIS A 356 -0.71 -20.58 9.50
CA HIS A 356 -1.54 -21.77 9.66
C HIS A 356 -2.56 -21.63 10.81
N VAL A 357 -2.25 -20.89 11.88
CA VAL A 357 -3.17 -20.61 12.99
C VAL A 357 -4.32 -19.74 12.52
N LYS A 358 -4.01 -18.67 11.77
CA LYS A 358 -5.00 -17.75 11.19
C LYS A 358 -5.90 -18.47 10.18
N LEU A 359 -5.31 -19.24 9.27
CA LEU A 359 -6.05 -20.02 8.26
C LEU A 359 -6.99 -21.04 8.91
N LYS A 360 -6.54 -21.80 9.93
CA LYS A 360 -7.42 -22.72 10.67
C LYS A 360 -8.56 -22.00 11.38
N ARG A 361 -8.34 -20.79 11.90
CA ARG A 361 -9.41 -20.00 12.54
C ARG A 361 -10.49 -19.58 11.53
N ILE A 362 -10.08 -19.16 10.34
CA ILE A 362 -10.95 -18.62 9.28
C ILE A 362 -11.61 -19.77 8.48
N PHE A 363 -10.81 -20.64 7.86
CA PHE A 363 -11.26 -21.68 6.93
C PHE A 363 -11.61 -23.01 7.61
N LYS A 364 -11.26 -23.20 8.88
CA LYS A 364 -11.39 -24.47 9.64
C LYS A 364 -10.52 -25.62 9.12
N ASN A 365 -9.68 -25.37 8.13
CA ASN A 365 -8.69 -26.30 7.61
C ASN A 365 -7.42 -25.53 7.20
N CYS A 366 -6.29 -26.22 7.18
CA CYS A 366 -5.03 -25.74 6.64
C CYS A 366 -4.07 -26.92 6.48
N GLU A 367 -3.53 -27.11 5.28
CA GLU A 367 -2.45 -28.06 5.01
C GLU A 367 -1.18 -27.33 4.58
N THR A 368 -0.03 -28.01 4.70
CA THR A 368 1.23 -27.53 4.14
C THR A 368 1.41 -28.19 2.78
N ALA A 369 1.36 -27.40 1.71
CA ALA A 369 1.57 -27.90 0.35
C ALA A 369 3.05 -28.13 0.06
N ALA A 370 3.92 -27.24 0.54
CA ALA A 370 5.38 -27.37 0.42
C ALA A 370 6.09 -26.52 1.48
N SER A 371 7.38 -26.77 1.69
CA SER A 371 8.22 -25.89 2.51
C SER A 371 9.70 -26.02 2.15
N ASN A 372 10.49 -25.00 2.47
CA ASN A 372 11.95 -25.05 2.50
C ASN A 372 12.46 -24.53 3.84
N GLY A 373 13.78 -24.46 4.06
CA GLY A 373 14.37 -24.01 5.33
C GLY A 373 13.79 -22.72 5.92
N LYS A 374 13.26 -21.79 5.10
CA LYS A 374 12.80 -20.46 5.50
C LYS A 374 11.30 -20.24 5.31
N PHE A 375 10.73 -20.73 4.22
CA PHE A 375 9.35 -20.46 3.79
C PHE A 375 8.47 -21.72 3.86
N VAL A 376 7.18 -21.50 4.04
CA VAL A 376 6.13 -22.52 3.98
C VAL A 376 5.04 -22.06 3.01
N ILE A 377 4.50 -23.00 2.25
CA ILE A 377 3.31 -22.82 1.42
C ILE A 377 2.15 -23.54 2.11
N LEU A 378 1.14 -22.78 2.46
CA LEU A 378 -0.05 -23.24 3.15
C LEU A 378 -1.26 -23.16 2.23
N ARG A 379 -2.15 -24.14 2.36
CA ARG A 379 -3.39 -24.21 1.59
C ARG A 379 -4.58 -24.32 2.52
N ALA A 380 -5.64 -23.57 2.23
CA ALA A 380 -6.92 -23.66 2.91
C ALA A 380 -8.07 -23.58 1.90
N ILE A 381 -9.13 -24.37 2.11
CA ILE A 381 -10.26 -24.52 1.19
C ILE A 381 -11.54 -23.98 1.86
N LYS A 382 -12.32 -23.16 1.14
CA LYS A 382 -13.63 -22.72 1.62
C LYS A 382 -14.63 -23.86 1.51
N SER A 383 -15.08 -24.39 2.65
CA SER A 383 -16.06 -25.49 2.67
C SER A 383 -17.34 -25.15 1.91
N ALA A 384 -17.90 -26.14 1.20
CA ALA A 384 -19.14 -25.94 0.43
C ALA A 384 -20.40 -25.80 1.30
N LYS A 385 -20.34 -26.25 2.56
CA LYS A 385 -21.44 -26.10 3.52
C LYS A 385 -21.35 -24.71 4.15
N GLU A 386 -22.34 -23.85 3.90
CA GLU A 386 -22.51 -22.63 4.70
C GLU A 386 -22.53 -22.99 6.20
N PRO A 387 -21.83 -22.23 7.06
CA PRO A 387 -21.92 -22.45 8.49
C PRO A 387 -23.37 -22.18 8.96
N VAL A 388 -24.01 -23.20 9.52
CA VAL A 388 -25.24 -23.05 10.30
C VAL A 388 -24.99 -21.93 11.30
N LYS A 389 -25.79 -20.85 11.25
CA LYS A 389 -25.67 -19.71 12.17
C LYS A 389 -25.59 -20.24 13.61
N PRO A 390 -24.63 -19.81 14.44
CA PRO A 390 -24.56 -20.26 15.82
C PRO A 390 -25.86 -19.87 16.54
N ALA A 391 -26.45 -20.85 17.24
CA ALA A 391 -27.59 -20.61 18.11
C ALA A 391 -27.21 -19.52 19.12
N LYS A 392 -28.10 -18.55 19.33
CA LYS A 392 -27.94 -17.54 20.38
C LYS A 392 -27.86 -18.29 21.71
N ASP A 393 -26.71 -18.22 22.37
CA ASP A 393 -26.57 -18.67 23.75
C ASP A 393 -27.51 -17.85 24.63
N VAL A 394 -28.58 -18.50 25.09
CA VAL A 394 -29.44 -18.04 26.16
C VAL A 394 -28.68 -18.27 27.44
N ASN A 395 -28.20 -17.21 28.09
CA ASN A 395 -27.78 -17.23 29.49
C ASN A 395 -27.93 -15.81 30.07
N GLU A 396 -29.16 -15.49 30.47
CA GLU A 396 -29.42 -14.56 31.56
C GLU A 396 -29.30 -15.33 32.89
N PRO A 397 -28.57 -14.78 33.87
CA PRO A 397 -28.92 -14.96 35.27
C PRO A 397 -29.41 -13.63 35.85
N ASP A 398 -30.68 -13.65 36.25
CA ASP A 398 -31.30 -12.69 37.16
C ASP A 398 -30.44 -12.49 38.42
N HIS A 399 -30.00 -11.26 38.66
CA HIS A 399 -29.70 -10.78 40.00
C HIS A 399 -30.49 -9.52 40.26
N GLN A 400 -31.72 -9.73 40.76
CA GLN A 400 -32.47 -8.71 41.49
C GLN A 400 -31.79 -8.48 42.85
N SER A 401 -31.51 -7.22 43.13
CA SER A 401 -31.32 -6.67 44.48
C SER A 401 -32.29 -5.51 44.65
#